data_AF-A0A7I8D4M1-F1
#
_entry.id   AF-A0A7I8D4M1-F1
#
_cell.length_a   1.000
_cell.length_b   1.000
_cell.length_c   1.000
_cell.angle_alpha   90.00
_cell.angle_beta   90.00
_cell.angle_gamma   90.00
#
_symmetry.space_group_name_H-M   'P 1'
#
loop_
_entity.id
_entity.type
_entity.pdbx_description
1 polymer ?
#
loop_
_entity_poly.entity_id
_entity_poly.type
_entity_poly.pdbx_seq_one_letter_code
_entity_poly.pdbx_strand_id
1 'polypeptide(L)'
;MNNKKKLSPLEYRQVQKFIDKMCRHYGKNLDQEECQSESWCAYWEARTFYPQYQGCCDFWTYAFLKIKNKLDLIRQTRNQRISGESPFSLNPMVADTQKEAVEIVLFPIQGDFTNGVMLWDYAYRLGWIKHQIMRRLSLRETDEEIMQSLHLNLYEYYRIKQELRQDLQKYLEIS
;
A
#
# COMPACT_ATOMS: atom_id res chain seq x y z
N MET A 1 -27.98 17.65 18.29
CA MET A 1 -28.86 16.47 18.13
C MET A 1 -28.81 16.02 16.67
N ASN A 2 -27.94 15.05 16.34
CA ASN A 2 -27.81 14.58 14.96
C ASN A 2 -28.82 13.48 14.68
N ASN A 3 -29.84 13.80 13.89
CA ASN A 3 -30.75 12.81 13.29
C ASN A 3 -29.91 11.92 12.35
N LYS A 4 -29.46 10.75 12.83
CA LYS A 4 -28.91 9.71 11.95
C LYS A 4 -30.07 9.21 11.08
N LYS A 5 -30.30 9.87 9.93
CA LYS A 5 -31.23 9.40 8.91
C LYS A 5 -30.83 7.98 8.52
N LYS A 6 -31.64 7.01 8.95
CA LYS A 6 -31.50 5.60 8.57
C LYS A 6 -31.57 5.50 7.05
N LEU A 7 -30.76 4.62 6.47
CA LEU A 7 -30.84 4.30 5.04
C LEU A 7 -32.19 3.63 4.76
N SER A 8 -32.83 4.03 3.67
CA SER A 8 -33.95 3.26 3.12
C SER A 8 -33.47 1.88 2.65
N PRO A 9 -34.37 0.89 2.52
CA PRO A 9 -34.00 -0.45 2.03
C PRO A 9 -33.33 -0.43 0.65
N LEU A 10 -33.71 0.51 -0.22
CA LEU A 10 -33.13 0.66 -1.56
C LEU A 10 -31.71 1.24 -1.50
N GLU A 11 -31.52 2.31 -0.72
CA GLU A 11 -30.19 2.90 -0.52
C GLU A 11 -29.25 1.89 0.15
N TYR A 12 -29.74 1.13 1.14
CA TYR A 12 -28.96 0.08 1.78
C TYR A 12 -28.46 -0.95 0.76
N ARG A 13 -29.34 -1.45 -0.12
CA ARG A 13 -28.95 -2.40 -1.18
C ARG A 13 -27.94 -1.80 -2.16
N GLN A 14 -28.08 -0.52 -2.49
CA GLN A 14 -27.12 0.17 -3.37
C GLN A 14 -25.75 0.27 -2.72
N VAL A 15 -25.69 0.68 -1.46
CA VAL A 15 -24.45 0.79 -0.68
C VAL A 15 -23.82 -0.59 -0.47
N GLN A 16 -24.62 -1.61 -0.16
CA GLN A 16 -24.13 -2.98 -0.03
C GLN A 16 -23.48 -3.46 -1.34
N LYS A 17 -24.14 -3.30 -2.49
CA LYS A 17 -23.57 -3.65 -3.79
C LYS A 17 -22.27 -2.90 -4.10
N PHE A 18 -22.19 -1.63 -3.68
CA PHE A 18 -20.99 -0.82 -3.83
C PHE A 18 -19.86 -1.35 -2.95
N ILE A 19 -20.12 -1.62 -1.67
CA ILE A 19 -19.14 -2.19 -0.73
C ILE A 19 -18.68 -3.58 -1.19
N ASP A 20 -19.58 -4.42 -1.67
CA ASP A 20 -19.21 -5.75 -2.18
C ASP A 20 -18.22 -5.65 -3.35
N LYS A 21 -18.41 -4.67 -4.24
CA LYS A 21 -17.43 -4.38 -5.31
C LYS A 21 -16.11 -3.88 -4.73
N MET A 22 -16.15 -2.97 -3.76
CA MET A 22 -14.94 -2.48 -3.11
C MET A 22 -14.15 -3.61 -2.47
N CYS A 23 -14.79 -4.51 -1.74
CA CYS A 23 -14.12 -5.65 -1.12
C CYS A 23 -13.56 -6.63 -2.14
N ARG A 24 -14.27 -6.91 -3.23
CA ARG A 24 -13.75 -7.78 -4.29
C ARG A 24 -12.50 -7.22 -4.97
N HIS A 25 -12.43 -5.90 -5.15
CA HIS A 25 -11.32 -5.27 -5.88
C HIS A 25 -10.16 -4.86 -4.98
N TYR A 26 -10.44 -4.43 -3.75
CA TYR A 26 -9.45 -3.81 -2.85
C TYR A 26 -9.24 -4.58 -1.54
N GLY A 27 -10.14 -5.51 -1.19
CA GLY A 27 -10.04 -6.31 0.03
C GLY A 27 -8.89 -7.32 -0.02
N LYS A 28 -8.67 -7.97 -1.18
CA LYS A 28 -7.60 -8.94 -1.43
C LYS A 28 -7.48 -10.00 -0.32
N ASN A 29 -6.45 -9.91 0.52
CA ASN A 29 -6.14 -10.86 1.59
C ASN A 29 -6.90 -10.59 2.90
N LEU A 30 -7.82 -9.61 2.91
CA LEU A 30 -8.72 -9.38 4.03
C LEU A 30 -9.83 -10.42 4.04
N ASP A 31 -10.21 -10.87 5.24
CA ASP A 31 -11.42 -11.66 5.41
C ASP A 31 -12.64 -10.87 4.91
N GLN A 32 -13.61 -11.58 4.33
CA GLN A 32 -14.75 -10.93 3.70
C GLN A 32 -15.62 -10.16 4.70
N GLU A 33 -15.85 -10.69 5.90
CA GLU A 33 -16.66 -10.03 6.93
C GLU A 33 -15.92 -8.80 7.47
N GLU A 34 -14.61 -8.92 7.70
CA GLU A 34 -13.77 -7.80 8.11
C GLU A 34 -13.75 -6.69 7.06
N CYS A 35 -13.54 -7.03 5.79
CA CYS A 35 -13.57 -6.05 4.71
C CYS A 35 -14.91 -5.33 4.64
N GLN A 36 -16.03 -6.08 4.75
CA GLN A 36 -17.36 -5.50 4.70
C GLN A 36 -17.61 -4.57 5.88
N SER A 37 -17.30 -5.00 7.10
CA SER A 37 -17.50 -4.19 8.31
C SER A 37 -16.70 -2.88 8.28
N GLU A 38 -15.42 -2.94 7.92
CA GLU A 38 -14.55 -1.76 7.82
C GLU A 38 -14.98 -0.83 6.68
N SER A 39 -15.43 -1.39 5.55
CA SER A 39 -16.00 -0.60 4.44
C SER A 39 -17.29 0.11 4.85
N TRP A 40 -18.15 -0.54 5.63
CA TRP A 40 -19.35 0.08 6.18
C TRP A 40 -19.02 1.21 7.15
N CYS A 41 -18.05 1.03 8.05
CA CYS A 41 -17.55 2.08 8.93
C CYS A 41 -17.05 3.30 8.14
N ALA A 42 -16.18 3.07 7.15
CA ALA A 42 -15.65 4.12 6.29
C ALA A 42 -16.73 4.84 5.47
N TYR A 43 -17.76 4.11 5.00
CA TYR A 43 -18.93 4.71 4.34
C TYR A 43 -19.69 5.64 5.29
N TRP A 44 -19.93 5.22 6.54
CA TRP A 44 -20.64 6.04 7.52
C TRP A 44 -19.85 7.28 7.93
N GLU A 45 -18.54 7.16 8.07
CA GLU A 45 -17.64 8.30 8.25
C GLU A 45 -17.74 9.24 7.05
N ALA A 46 -17.66 8.70 5.82
CA ALA A 46 -17.78 9.50 4.61
C ALA A 46 -19.09 10.28 4.58
N ARG A 47 -20.22 9.63 4.89
CA ARG A 47 -21.55 10.27 4.98
C ARG A 47 -21.62 11.35 6.05
N THR A 48 -20.92 11.17 7.17
CA THR A 48 -20.90 12.13 8.28
C THR A 48 -20.06 13.36 7.96
N PHE A 49 -18.91 13.17 7.34
CA PHE A 49 -17.94 14.24 7.11
C PHE A 49 -18.05 14.88 5.71
N TYR A 50 -18.74 14.26 4.75
CA TYR A 50 -18.86 14.80 3.39
C TYR A 50 -19.32 16.27 3.29
N PRO A 51 -20.23 16.79 4.15
CA PRO A 51 -20.59 18.21 4.10
C PRO A 51 -19.39 19.17 4.17
N GLN A 52 -18.30 18.79 4.83
CA GLN A 52 -17.07 19.60 4.93
C GLN A 52 -16.23 19.59 3.66
N TYR A 53 -16.51 18.67 2.73
CA TYR A 53 -15.78 18.46 1.48
C TYR A 53 -16.69 18.67 0.24
N GLN A 54 -17.88 19.26 0.46
CA GLN A 54 -18.79 19.61 -0.63
C GLN A 54 -18.13 20.63 -1.56
N GLY A 55 -18.02 20.27 -2.85
CA GLY A 55 -17.36 21.08 -3.88
C GLY A 55 -16.09 20.46 -4.46
N CYS A 56 -15.42 19.54 -3.74
CA CYS A 56 -14.22 18.88 -4.25
C CYS A 56 -14.53 17.72 -5.21
N CYS A 57 -15.56 16.93 -4.91
CA CYS A 57 -16.02 15.80 -5.72
C CYS A 57 -17.44 15.40 -5.30
N ASP A 58 -18.09 14.54 -6.10
CA ASP A 58 -19.36 13.94 -5.72
C ASP A 58 -19.21 12.98 -4.53
N PHE A 59 -20.32 12.73 -3.83
CA PHE A 59 -20.32 11.90 -2.63
C PHE A 59 -19.80 10.48 -2.87
N TRP A 60 -20.12 9.88 -4.02
CA TRP A 60 -19.74 8.49 -4.30
C TRP A 60 -18.24 8.38 -4.60
N THR A 61 -17.66 9.34 -5.31
CA THR A 61 -16.20 9.46 -5.45
C THR A 61 -15.52 9.66 -4.09
N TYR A 62 -16.07 10.51 -3.22
CA TYR A 62 -15.52 10.71 -1.88
C TYR A 62 -15.60 9.43 -1.02
N ALA A 63 -16.75 8.76 -1.01
CA ALA A 63 -16.96 7.51 -0.28
C ALA A 63 -16.06 6.39 -0.81
N PHE A 64 -15.87 6.31 -2.13
CA PHE A 64 -14.92 5.41 -2.77
C PHE A 64 -13.50 5.62 -2.23
N LEU A 65 -13.01 6.86 -2.25
CA LEU A 65 -11.66 7.16 -1.77
C LEU A 65 -11.50 6.84 -0.28
N LYS A 66 -12.51 7.15 0.54
CA LYS A 66 -12.48 6.83 1.98
C LYS A 66 -12.42 5.33 2.25
N ILE A 67 -13.27 4.56 1.60
CA ILE A 67 -13.29 3.09 1.76
C ILE A 67 -11.97 2.50 1.25
N LYS A 68 -11.52 2.91 0.06
CA LYS A 68 -10.25 2.42 -0.52
C LYS A 68 -9.08 2.68 0.43
N ASN A 69 -8.91 3.93 0.88
CA ASN A 69 -7.82 4.29 1.77
C ASN A 69 -7.87 3.54 3.10
N LYS A 70 -9.08 3.27 3.62
CA LYS A 70 -9.26 2.47 4.84
C LYS A 70 -8.81 1.02 4.62
N LEU A 71 -9.23 0.39 3.53
CA LEU A 71 -8.82 -0.98 3.20
C LEU A 71 -7.31 -1.07 2.96
N ASP A 72 -6.72 -0.13 2.22
CA ASP A 72 -5.28 -0.06 2.00
C ASP A 72 -4.52 0.07 3.34
N LEU A 73 -5.00 0.92 4.26
CA LEU A 73 -4.39 1.09 5.57
C LEU A 73 -4.43 -0.18 6.43
N ILE A 74 -5.56 -0.91 6.45
CA ILE A 74 -5.69 -2.16 7.22
C ILE A 74 -4.71 -3.20 6.67
N ARG A 75 -4.62 -3.30 5.35
CA ARG A 75 -3.70 -4.22 4.67
C ARG A 75 -2.25 -3.89 4.97
N GLN A 76 -1.87 -2.62 4.88
CA GLN A 76 -0.53 -2.15 5.28
C GLN A 76 -0.24 -2.47 6.74
N THR A 77 -1.18 -2.21 7.65
CA THR A 77 -1.01 -2.49 9.09
C THR A 77 -0.84 -3.99 9.37
N ARG A 78 -1.58 -4.86 8.67
CA ARG A 78 -1.40 -6.32 8.79
C ARG A 78 -0.07 -6.79 8.23
N ASN A 79 0.29 -6.32 7.04
CA ASN A 79 1.57 -6.63 6.44
C ASN A 79 2.73 -6.20 7.34
N GLN A 80 2.57 -5.10 8.10
CA GLN A 80 3.51 -4.67 9.15
C GLN A 80 3.59 -5.61 10.35
N ARG A 81 2.47 -6.23 10.78
CA ARG A 81 2.42 -7.12 11.95
C ARG A 81 2.83 -8.57 11.66
N ILE A 82 2.60 -9.06 10.44
CA ILE A 82 2.82 -10.47 10.08
C ILE A 82 4.28 -10.76 9.71
N SER A 83 5.02 -9.81 9.14
CA SER A 83 6.43 -10.06 8.81
C SER A 83 7.33 -9.80 10.03
N GLY A 84 7.68 -10.88 10.72
CA GLY A 84 8.83 -10.93 11.62
C GLY A 84 10.18 -10.92 10.87
N GLU A 85 10.13 -11.07 9.54
CA GLU A 85 11.27 -10.97 8.63
C GLU A 85 11.25 -9.66 7.83
N SER A 86 12.44 -9.21 7.42
CA SER A 86 12.77 -7.94 6.76
C SER A 86 11.68 -7.36 5.81
N PRO A 87 11.42 -6.04 5.84
CA PRO A 87 10.38 -5.35 5.06
C PRO A 87 10.64 -5.28 3.54
N PHE A 88 11.82 -5.67 3.09
CA PHE A 88 12.12 -5.85 1.67
C PHE A 88 12.24 -7.35 1.43
N SER A 89 11.81 -7.85 0.28
CA SER A 89 12.30 -9.13 -0.21
C SER A 89 12.65 -8.92 -1.67
N LEU A 90 13.89 -8.53 -1.89
CA LEU A 90 14.54 -8.37 -3.19
C LEU A 90 14.91 -9.72 -3.82
N ASN A 91 14.56 -10.82 -3.16
CA ASN A 91 14.85 -12.19 -3.61
C ASN A 91 13.60 -12.84 -4.22
N PRO A 92 13.68 -13.46 -5.41
CA PRO A 92 12.97 -14.72 -5.60
C PRO A 92 13.58 -15.74 -4.62
N MET A 93 12.78 -16.64 -4.03
CA MET A 93 13.24 -17.64 -3.05
C MET A 93 14.47 -18.43 -3.56
N VAL A 94 15.67 -17.94 -3.25
CA VAL A 94 16.94 -18.59 -3.51
C VAL A 94 17.75 -18.40 -2.24
N ALA A 95 17.84 -19.50 -1.51
CA ALA A 95 18.62 -19.64 -0.28
C ALA A 95 20.04 -19.14 -0.51
N ASP A 96 20.35 -17.95 -0.01
CA ASP A 96 21.72 -17.46 0.12
C ASP A 96 21.72 -16.40 1.22
N THR A 97 22.27 -16.81 2.35
CA THR A 97 22.31 -16.14 3.65
C THR A 97 23.07 -14.81 3.66
N GLN A 98 23.69 -14.41 2.55
CA GLN A 98 24.32 -13.10 2.37
C GLN A 98 23.35 -12.03 1.82
N LYS A 99 22.14 -12.43 1.39
CA LYS A 99 21.20 -11.62 0.60
C LYS A 99 20.19 -10.83 1.45
N GLU A 100 19.95 -11.22 2.70
CA GLU A 100 19.06 -10.52 3.65
C GLU A 100 19.74 -9.27 4.27
N ALA A 101 21.05 -9.14 4.15
CA ALA A 101 21.83 -8.06 4.77
C ALA A 101 21.54 -6.67 4.18
N VAL A 102 21.28 -6.56 2.88
CA VAL A 102 21.04 -5.26 2.22
C VAL A 102 19.81 -4.57 2.82
N GLU A 103 18.80 -5.33 3.16
CA GLU A 103 17.50 -4.82 3.58
C GLU A 103 17.47 -4.44 5.07
N ILE A 104 18.15 -5.25 5.89
CA ILE A 104 18.34 -5.00 7.33
C ILE A 104 19.24 -3.77 7.55
N VAL A 105 20.25 -3.57 6.69
CA VAL A 105 21.18 -2.43 6.79
C VAL A 105 20.56 -1.12 6.31
N LEU A 106 19.71 -1.16 5.28
CA LEU A 106 19.10 0.06 4.72
C LEU A 106 17.93 0.61 5.55
N PHE A 107 17.27 -0.22 6.37
CA PHE A 107 16.14 0.19 7.21
C PHE A 107 16.29 -0.32 8.66
N PRO A 108 17.31 0.17 9.40
CA PRO A 108 17.59 -0.30 10.75
C PRO A 108 16.43 0.03 11.70
N ILE A 109 16.19 -0.88 12.66
CA ILE A 109 15.17 -0.74 13.73
C ILE A 109 15.48 0.48 14.64
N GLN A 110 16.73 0.96 14.64
CA GLN A 110 17.14 2.23 15.25
C GLN A 110 17.52 3.24 14.16
N GLY A 111 16.89 4.41 14.22
CA GLY A 111 16.90 5.40 13.14
C GLY A 111 18.24 6.11 12.96
N ASP A 112 19.00 5.67 11.96
CA ASP A 112 19.95 6.54 11.28
C ASP A 112 19.19 7.36 10.23
N PHE A 113 18.65 8.50 10.67
CA PHE A 113 17.90 9.41 9.82
C PHE A 113 18.75 9.98 8.67
N THR A 114 20.07 10.07 8.83
CA THR A 114 20.98 10.60 7.82
C THR A 114 21.09 9.61 6.65
N ASN A 115 21.33 8.34 6.97
CA ASN A 115 21.37 7.28 5.97
C ASN A 115 20.02 7.06 5.29
N GLY A 116 18.91 7.20 6.03
CA GLY A 116 17.57 7.17 5.44
C GLY A 116 17.37 8.24 4.38
N VAL A 117 17.73 9.50 4.65
CA VAL A 117 17.61 10.60 3.68
C VAL A 117 18.53 10.39 2.47
N MET A 118 19.78 9.98 2.69
CA MET A 118 20.75 9.73 1.62
C MET A 118 20.30 8.59 0.69
N LEU A 119 19.73 7.53 1.26
CA LEU A 119 19.18 6.42 0.50
C LEU A 119 18.02 6.84 -0.41
N TRP A 120 17.10 7.67 0.09
CA TRP A 120 15.98 8.16 -0.73
C TRP A 120 16.43 9.14 -1.82
N ASP A 121 17.43 10.00 -1.54
CA ASP A 121 18.05 10.87 -2.56
C ASP A 121 18.77 10.03 -3.63
N TYR A 122 19.51 9.00 -3.22
CA TYR A 122 20.14 8.06 -4.15
C TYR A 122 19.10 7.34 -5.02
N ALA A 123 18.04 6.80 -4.42
CA ALA A 123 16.96 6.13 -5.15
C ALA A 123 16.23 7.06 -6.12
N TYR A 124 16.06 8.33 -5.77
CA TYR A 124 15.49 9.34 -6.67
C TYR A 124 16.37 9.53 -7.92
N ARG A 125 17.70 9.53 -7.76
CA ARG A 125 18.67 9.66 -8.86
C ARG A 125 18.76 8.42 -9.76
N LEU A 126 18.42 7.24 -9.26
CA LEU A 126 18.34 6.00 -10.07
C LEU A 126 17.19 6.03 -11.10
N GLY A 127 16.29 6.99 -11.00
CA GLY A 127 15.20 7.20 -11.94
C GLY A 127 13.83 6.85 -11.36
N TRP A 128 12.80 7.42 -12.00
CA TRP A 128 11.43 7.44 -11.45
C TRP A 128 10.85 6.05 -11.18
N ILE A 129 11.01 5.09 -12.10
CA ILE A 129 10.43 3.74 -11.95
C ILE A 129 11.06 3.02 -10.75
N LYS A 130 12.40 3.04 -10.64
CA LYS A 130 13.15 2.44 -9.53
C LYS A 130 12.75 3.05 -8.19
N HIS A 131 12.67 4.39 -8.13
CA HIS A 131 12.18 5.10 -6.97
C HIS A 131 10.74 4.71 -6.58
N GLN A 132 9.82 4.59 -7.55
CA GLN A 132 8.44 4.19 -7.25
C GLN A 132 8.33 2.75 -6.77
N ILE A 133 9.09 1.83 -7.34
CA ILE A 133 9.15 0.44 -6.85
C ILE A 133 9.66 0.42 -5.41
N MET A 134 10.76 1.11 -5.13
CA MET A 134 11.34 1.17 -3.78
C MET A 134 10.38 1.81 -2.77
N ARG A 135 9.67 2.87 -3.17
CA ARG A 135 8.62 3.50 -2.35
C ARG A 135 7.47 2.53 -2.05
N ARG A 136 6.97 1.80 -3.04
CA ARG A 136 5.86 0.86 -2.83
C ARG A 136 6.27 -0.38 -2.03
N LEU A 137 7.51 -0.85 -2.22
CA LEU A 137 8.11 -1.88 -1.36
C LEU A 137 8.20 -1.39 0.09
N SER A 138 8.60 -0.14 0.34
CA SER A 138 8.61 0.42 1.69
C SER A 138 7.22 0.51 2.34
N LEU A 139 6.16 0.62 1.51
CA LEU A 139 4.76 0.57 1.93
C LEU A 139 4.21 -0.86 2.07
N ARG A 140 5.06 -1.88 1.85
CA ARG A 140 4.71 -3.31 1.89
C ARG A 140 3.58 -3.70 0.93
N GLU A 141 3.53 -3.06 -0.24
CA GLU A 141 2.70 -3.52 -1.36
C GLU A 141 3.26 -4.84 -1.93
N THR A 142 2.39 -5.74 -2.37
CA THR A 142 2.85 -7.00 -2.98
C THR A 142 3.45 -6.76 -4.37
N ASP A 143 4.29 -7.68 -4.86
CA ASP A 143 4.87 -7.60 -6.21
C ASP A 143 3.77 -7.42 -7.28
N GLU A 144 2.64 -8.12 -7.14
CA GLU A 144 1.48 -7.98 -8.02
C GLU A 144 0.86 -6.57 -7.99
N GLU A 145 0.81 -5.95 -6.83
CA GLU A 145 0.28 -4.58 -6.65
C GLU A 145 1.15 -3.54 -7.31
N ILE A 146 2.46 -3.72 -7.16
CA ILE A 146 3.45 -2.83 -7.75
C ILE A 146 3.39 -2.95 -9.26
N MET A 147 3.35 -4.17 -9.79
CA MET A 147 3.20 -4.43 -11.23
C MET A 147 1.92 -3.79 -11.80
N GLN A 148 0.78 -4.01 -11.15
CA GLN A 148 -0.50 -3.43 -11.58
C GLN A 148 -0.49 -1.90 -11.53
N SER A 149 0.09 -1.33 -10.47
CA SER A 149 0.07 0.12 -10.25
C SER A 149 1.07 0.89 -11.11
N LEU A 150 2.16 0.25 -11.53
CA LEU A 150 3.18 0.83 -12.40
C LEU A 150 3.02 0.39 -13.86
N HIS A 151 1.98 -0.40 -14.18
CA HIS A 151 1.74 -0.97 -15.49
C HIS A 151 2.95 -1.73 -16.06
N LEU A 152 3.68 -2.44 -15.19
CA LEU A 152 4.85 -3.22 -15.55
C LEU A 152 4.44 -4.66 -15.83
N ASN A 153 5.01 -5.25 -16.88
CA ASN A 153 4.89 -6.69 -17.07
C ASN A 153 5.85 -7.45 -16.12
N LEU A 154 5.63 -8.76 -15.99
CA LEU A 154 6.40 -9.63 -15.10
C LEU A 154 7.91 -9.52 -15.34
N TYR A 155 8.32 -9.54 -16.61
CA TYR A 155 9.74 -9.52 -17.00
C TYR A 155 10.38 -8.16 -16.69
N GLU A 156 9.72 -7.07 -17.04
CA GLU A 156 10.17 -5.71 -16.75
C GLU A 156 10.31 -5.48 -15.24
N TYR A 157 9.31 -5.91 -14.47
CA TYR A 157 9.32 -5.76 -13.03
C TYR A 157 10.51 -6.48 -12.38
N TYR A 158 10.71 -7.77 -12.67
CA TYR A 158 11.81 -8.52 -12.09
C TYR A 158 13.18 -8.07 -12.59
N ARG A 159 13.30 -7.63 -13.86
CA ARG A 159 14.53 -7.03 -14.37
C ARG A 159 14.88 -5.77 -13.58
N ILE A 160 13.92 -4.85 -13.41
CA ILE A 160 14.15 -3.60 -12.68
C ILE A 160 14.43 -3.87 -11.20
N LYS A 161 13.74 -4.85 -10.59
CA LYS A 161 13.99 -5.28 -9.20
C LYS A 161 15.41 -5.82 -9.03
N GLN A 162 15.93 -6.56 -10.01
CA GLN A 162 17.31 -7.05 -10.01
C GLN A 162 18.34 -5.92 -10.22
N GLU A 163 18.06 -4.95 -11.10
CA GLU A 163 18.91 -3.77 -11.25
C GLU A 163 18.94 -2.93 -9.96
N LEU A 164 17.77 -2.67 -9.37
CA LEU A 164 17.64 -1.93 -8.11
C LEU A 164 18.49 -2.57 -7.01
N ARG A 165 18.50 -3.91 -6.94
CA ARG A 165 19.34 -4.65 -6.01
C ARG A 165 20.83 -4.39 -6.22
N GLN A 166 21.30 -4.44 -7.47
CA GLN A 166 22.71 -4.15 -7.78
C GLN A 166 23.07 -2.70 -7.43
N ASP A 167 22.16 -1.77 -7.72
CA ASP A 167 22.36 -0.35 -7.41
C ASP A 167 22.42 -0.10 -5.90
N LEU A 168 21.62 -0.81 -5.10
CA LEU A 168 21.64 -0.76 -3.64
C LEU A 168 22.87 -1.45 -3.04
N GLN A 169 23.36 -2.54 -3.64
CA GLN A 169 24.63 -3.15 -3.23
C GLN A 169 25.80 -2.18 -3.43
N LYS A 170 25.86 -1.48 -4.57
CA LYS A 170 26.87 -0.44 -4.80
C LYS A 170 26.77 0.71 -3.79
N TYR A 171 25.55 1.12 -3.43
CA TYR A 171 25.36 2.16 -2.41
C TYR A 171 25.97 1.74 -1.06
N LEU A 172 25.78 0.48 -0.65
CA LEU A 172 26.34 -0.06 0.58
C LEU A 172 27.86 -0.26 0.55
N GLU A 173 28.47 -0.43 -0.62
CA GLU A 173 29.93 -0.48 -0.78
C GLU A 173 30.58 0.92 -0.69
N ILE A 174 29.81 1.98 -0.96
CA ILE A 174 30.28 3.38 -0.98
C ILE A 174 29.99 4.09 0.35
N SER A 175 28.95 3.68 1.07
CA SER A 175 28.51 4.22 2.36
C SER A 175 29.31 3.67 3.54
#